data_AF-A0A967KAF7-F1
#
_entry.id   AF-A0A967KAF7-F1
#
_cell.length_a   1.000
_cell.length_b   1.000
_cell.length_c   1.000
_cell.angle_alpha   90.00
_cell.angle_beta   90.00
_cell.angle_gamma   90.00
#
_symmetry.space_group_name_H-M   'P 1'
#
loop_
_entity.id
_entity.type
_entity.pdbx_description
1 polymer ?
#
loop_
_entity_poly.entity_id
_entity_poly.type
_entity_poly.pdbx_seq_one_letter_code
_entity_poly.pdbx_strand_id
1 'polypeptide(L)'
;RPGPEGKTANFYFGQVESGQIIFCYTPSPKIPGVDVGCTSEFMPIIARRLVDLIPRLKNLLIRRLWRGTYPMTPDGIAVVGNVPAVKGFYLGIG
;
A
#
# COMPACT_ATOMS: atom_id res chain seq x y z
N ARG A 1 1.41 2.19 13.03
CA ARG A 1 2.60 2.28 13.92
C ARG A 1 3.85 2.19 13.06
N PRO A 2 4.84 3.08 13.24
CA PRO A 2 6.14 2.97 12.58
C PRO A 2 6.80 1.60 12.83
N GLY A 3 7.73 1.23 11.96
CA GLY A 3 8.47 -0.04 12.08
C GLY A 3 9.75 0.12 12.89
N PRO A 4 10.21 -0.93 13.58
CA PRO A 4 11.47 -0.88 14.33
C PRO A 4 12.68 -0.56 13.44
N GLU A 5 12.60 -0.93 12.15
CA GLU A 5 13.65 -0.66 11.15
C GLU A 5 13.58 0.76 10.54
N GLY A 6 12.60 1.59 10.93
CA GLY A 6 12.41 2.94 10.36
C GLY A 6 11.93 2.98 8.90
N LYS A 7 11.76 1.82 8.25
CA LYS A 7 11.44 1.69 6.81
C LYS A 7 9.95 1.87 6.46
N THR A 8 9.07 1.98 7.46
CA THR A 8 7.63 1.97 7.24
C THR A 8 6.92 2.95 8.18
N ALA A 9 6.00 3.76 7.66
CA ALA A 9 5.21 4.71 8.44
C ALA A 9 4.02 4.02 9.14
N ASN A 10 3.38 3.08 8.46
CA ASN A 10 2.26 2.28 8.95
C ASN A 10 2.24 0.91 8.27
N PHE A 11 1.36 0.03 8.72
CA PHE A 11 1.00 -1.21 8.02
C PHE A 11 -0.44 -1.59 8.35
N TYR A 12 -1.09 -2.28 7.43
CA TYR A 12 -2.43 -2.82 7.59
C TYR A 12 -2.51 -4.23 7.00
N PHE A 13 -3.52 -4.96 7.45
CA PHE A 13 -3.85 -6.27 6.90
C PHE A 13 -5.32 -6.59 7.13
N GLY A 14 -5.85 -7.50 6.31
CA GLY A 14 -7.22 -7.96 6.41
C GLY A 14 -7.38 -9.32 5.75
N GLN A 15 -8.32 -10.10 6.26
CA GLN A 15 -8.71 -11.36 5.62
C GLN A 15 -9.81 -11.06 4.61
N VAL A 16 -9.65 -11.55 3.39
CA VAL A 16 -10.70 -11.51 2.36
C VAL A 16 -11.65 -12.69 2.53
N GLU A 17 -12.83 -12.60 1.95
CA GLU A 17 -13.89 -13.63 2.02
C GLU A 17 -13.39 -15.03 1.67
N SER A 18 -12.53 -15.15 0.67
CA SER A 18 -11.92 -16.42 0.23
C SER A 18 -10.84 -16.97 1.17
N GLY A 19 -10.63 -16.34 2.33
CA GLY A 19 -9.79 -16.82 3.41
C GLY A 19 -8.32 -16.38 3.36
N GLN A 20 -7.85 -15.80 2.25
CA GLN A 20 -6.49 -15.26 2.17
C GLN A 20 -6.36 -13.98 3.00
N ILE A 21 -5.16 -13.70 3.44
CA ILE A 21 -4.85 -12.46 4.16
C ILE A 21 -4.05 -11.56 3.22
N ILE A 22 -4.51 -10.33 3.06
CA ILE A 22 -3.85 -9.28 2.30
C ILE A 22 -3.14 -8.36 3.28
N PHE A 23 -1.92 -7.98 2.93
CA PHE A 23 -1.03 -7.19 3.78
C PHE A 23 -0.39 -6.07 2.98
N CYS A 24 -0.14 -4.93 3.62
CA CYS A 24 0.58 -3.83 3.01
C CYS A 24 1.20 -2.91 4.09
N TYR A 25 2.24 -2.18 3.73
CA TYR A 25 2.79 -1.10 4.53
C TYR A 25 3.04 0.15 3.68
N THR A 26 3.01 1.32 4.31
CA THR A 26 3.46 2.56 3.66
C THR A 26 4.97 2.69 3.84
N PRO A 27 5.78 2.71 2.76
CA PRO A 27 7.23 2.86 2.86
C PRO A 27 7.60 4.24 3.42
N SER A 28 8.73 4.30 4.12
CA SER A 28 9.32 5.53 4.66
C SER A 28 10.80 5.56 4.30
N PRO A 29 11.25 6.45 3.39
CA PRO A 29 10.46 7.49 2.70
C PRO A 29 9.50 6.93 1.65
N LYS A 30 8.56 7.77 1.19
CA LYS A 30 7.66 7.43 0.07
C LYS A 30 8.47 7.24 -1.22
N ILE A 31 8.04 6.30 -2.07
CA ILE A 31 8.69 5.99 -3.35
C ILE A 31 7.82 6.56 -4.47
N PRO A 32 8.14 7.74 -5.05
CA PRO A 32 7.39 8.31 -6.16
C PRO A 32 7.69 7.58 -7.47
N GLY A 33 6.80 7.74 -8.45
CA GLY A 33 6.96 7.20 -9.79
C GLY A 33 5.93 6.10 -10.11
N VAL A 34 6.12 5.49 -11.28
CA VAL A 34 5.16 4.53 -11.87
C VAL A 34 5.70 3.09 -11.92
N ASP A 35 6.86 2.85 -11.30
CA ASP A 35 7.44 1.53 -11.22
C ASP A 35 6.59 0.59 -10.35
N VAL A 36 6.16 -0.51 -10.94
CA VAL A 36 5.35 -1.57 -10.31
C VAL A 36 6.16 -2.84 -10.02
N GLY A 37 7.49 -2.78 -10.14
CA GLY A 37 8.39 -3.85 -9.74
C GLY A 37 8.36 -4.10 -8.22
N CYS A 38 8.20 -5.36 -7.83
CA CYS A 38 8.33 -5.77 -6.43
C CYS A 38 9.81 -5.77 -6.02
N THR A 39 10.10 -5.24 -4.82
CA THR A 39 11.44 -5.27 -4.25
C THR A 39 11.60 -6.48 -3.33
N SER A 40 12.82 -7.03 -3.25
CA SER A 40 13.16 -8.10 -2.30
C SER A 40 13.03 -7.65 -0.84
N GLU A 41 13.02 -6.34 -0.59
CA GLU A 41 12.90 -5.75 0.75
C GLU A 41 11.48 -5.90 1.35
N PHE A 42 10.44 -5.86 0.51
CA PHE A 42 9.06 -5.80 0.99
C PHE A 42 8.69 -6.99 1.89
N MET A 43 8.97 -8.20 1.43
CA MET A 43 8.51 -9.42 2.10
C MET A 43 9.16 -9.64 3.48
N PRO A 44 10.50 -9.54 3.64
CA PRO A 44 11.12 -9.68 4.96
C PRO A 44 10.60 -8.68 6.00
N ILE A 45 10.36 -7.42 5.60
CA ILE A 45 9.85 -6.39 6.50
C ILE A 45 8.43 -6.73 6.95
N ILE A 46 7.50 -6.94 6.01
CA ILE A 46 6.11 -7.17 6.37
C ILE A 46 5.93 -8.51 7.11
N ALA A 47 6.69 -9.55 6.75
CA ALA A 47 6.65 -10.84 7.44
C ALA A 47 6.99 -10.72 8.92
N ARG A 48 8.13 -10.07 9.25
CA ARG A 48 8.54 -9.83 10.63
C ARG A 48 7.46 -9.09 11.40
N ARG A 49 6.98 -7.97 10.86
CA ARG A 49 5.95 -7.15 11.49
C ARG A 49 4.65 -7.92 11.79
N LEU A 50 4.23 -8.79 10.87
CA LEU A 50 3.02 -9.58 11.03
C LEU A 50 3.17 -10.69 12.04
N VAL A 51 4.32 -11.38 12.05
CA VAL A 51 4.60 -12.44 13.02
C VAL A 51 4.78 -11.86 14.42
N ASP A 52 5.44 -10.70 14.55
CA ASP A 52 5.58 -9.99 15.82
C ASP A 52 4.23 -9.59 16.40
N LEU A 53 3.28 -9.18 15.54
CA LEU A 53 1.92 -8.82 15.96
C LEU A 53 1.03 -10.05 16.20
N ILE A 54 1.10 -11.05 15.31
CA ILE A 54 0.28 -12.27 15.30
C ILE A 54 1.18 -13.48 15.02
N PRO A 55 1.76 -14.10 16.06
CA PRO A 55 2.72 -15.20 15.91
C PRO A 55 2.21 -16.40 15.12
N ARG A 56 0.90 -16.63 15.07
CA ARG A 56 0.28 -17.72 14.30
C ARG A 56 0.43 -17.56 12.79
N LEU A 57 0.72 -16.37 12.28
CA LEU A 57 0.92 -16.13 10.84
C LEU A 57 2.27 -16.68 10.32
N LYS A 58 3.18 -17.10 11.20
CA LYS A 58 4.55 -17.55 10.84
C LYS A 58 4.61 -18.72 9.84
N ASN A 59 3.57 -19.54 9.80
CA ASN A 59 3.51 -20.77 8.99
C ASN A 59 2.63 -20.61 7.74
N LEU A 60 2.20 -19.39 7.41
CA LEU A 60 1.37 -19.17 6.22
C LEU A 60 2.20 -19.21 4.95
N LEU A 61 1.61 -19.79 3.90
CA LEU A 61 2.19 -19.78 2.56
C LEU A 61 1.97 -18.41 1.91
N ILE A 62 3.05 -17.81 1.41
CA ILE A 62 2.98 -16.61 0.58
C ILE A 62 2.61 -17.03 -0.84
N ARG A 63 1.40 -16.64 -1.29
CA ARG A 63 0.91 -17.00 -2.63
C ARG A 63 1.41 -16.05 -3.72
N ARG A 64 1.52 -14.76 -3.42
CA ARG A 64 1.86 -13.70 -4.39
C ARG A 64 2.34 -12.43 -3.69
N LEU A 65 3.23 -11.72 -4.37
CA LEU A 65 3.56 -10.31 -4.13
C LEU A 65 3.17 -9.48 -5.34
N TRP A 66 2.76 -8.24 -5.12
CA TRP A 66 2.50 -7.27 -6.18
C TRP A 66 2.77 -5.87 -5.66
N ARG A 67 2.90 -4.91 -6.58
CA ARG A 67 2.99 -3.48 -6.30
C ARG A 67 2.10 -2.73 -7.28
N GLY A 68 1.48 -1.66 -6.80
CA GLY A 68 0.66 -0.77 -7.60
C GLY A 68 1.03 0.69 -7.34
N THR A 69 0.46 1.57 -8.14
CA THR A 69 0.62 3.02 -8.00
C THR A 69 -0.60 3.61 -7.32
N TYR A 70 -0.40 4.45 -6.32
CA TYR A 70 -1.45 5.33 -5.84
C TYR A 70 -1.45 6.58 -6.73
N PRO A 71 -2.57 6.91 -7.39
CA PRO A 71 -2.77 8.29 -7.79
C PRO A 71 -2.73 9.12 -6.50
N MET A 72 -2.00 10.22 -6.53
CA MET A 72 -1.82 11.08 -5.38
C MET A 72 -1.84 12.51 -5.89
N THR A 73 -2.55 13.37 -5.17
CA THR A 73 -2.52 14.81 -5.38
C THR A 73 -1.49 15.45 -4.46
N PRO A 74 -0.98 16.67 -4.77
CA PRO A 74 0.01 17.34 -3.93
C PRO A 74 -0.41 17.53 -2.47
N ASP A 75 -1.71 17.67 -2.23
CA ASP A 75 -2.33 17.85 -0.91
C ASP A 75 -2.97 16.56 -0.34
N GLY A 76 -3.04 15.49 -1.13
CA GLY A 76 -3.66 14.22 -0.74
C GLY A 76 -5.20 14.25 -0.71
N ILE A 77 -5.83 15.28 -1.29
CA ILE A 77 -7.29 15.39 -1.41
C ILE A 77 -7.70 15.00 -2.83
N ALA A 78 -8.77 14.21 -2.97
CA ALA A 78 -9.30 13.83 -4.28
C ALA A 78 -9.78 15.07 -5.07
N VAL A 79 -9.54 15.07 -6.38
CA VAL A 79 -10.05 16.11 -7.28
C VAL A 79 -11.36 15.62 -7.88
N VAL A 80 -12.46 16.23 -7.41
CA VAL A 80 -13.82 15.91 -7.84
C VAL A 80 -14.51 17.18 -8.30
N GLY A 81 -14.92 17.24 -9.58
CA GLY A 81 -15.65 18.40 -10.09
C GLY A 81 -15.43 18.69 -11.58
N ASN A 82 -16.03 19.77 -12.07
CA ASN A 82 -15.89 20.21 -13.46
C ASN A 82 -14.55 20.91 -13.71
N VAL A 83 -14.02 20.78 -14.93
CA VAL A 83 -12.84 21.54 -15.38
C VAL A 83 -13.32 22.84 -16.05
N PRO A 84 -13.07 24.04 -15.48
CA PRO A 84 -13.65 25.29 -15.98
C PRO A 84 -13.33 25.60 -17.45
N ALA A 85 -12.15 25.19 -17.91
CA ALA A 85 -11.69 25.45 -19.27
C ALA A 85 -12.34 24.53 -20.33
N VAL A 86 -13.03 23.44 -19.94
CA VAL A 86 -13.55 22.44 -20.87
C VAL A 86 -15.00 22.10 -20.54
N LYS A 87 -15.93 22.57 -21.38
CA LYS A 87 -17.37 22.36 -21.18
C LYS A 87 -17.71 20.87 -21.16
N GLY A 88 -18.37 20.43 -20.10
CA GLY A 88 -18.83 19.05 -19.93
C GLY A 88 -17.75 18.06 -19.47
N PHE A 89 -16.54 18.52 -19.14
CA PHE A 89 -15.47 17.65 -18.63
C PHE A 89 -15.40 17.67 -17.11
N TYR A 90 -15.39 16.49 -16.51
CA TYR A 90 -15.39 16.28 -15.06
C TYR A 90 -14.23 15.36 -14.65
N LEU A 91 -13.65 15.65 -13.50
CA LEU A 91 -12.63 14.83 -12.85
C LEU A 91 -13.23 14.11 -11.65
N GLY A 92 -12.78 12.86 -11.47
CA GLY A 92 -12.98 12.03 -10.29
C GLY A 92 -11.70 11.24 -10.08
N ILE A 93 -10.61 11.98 -9.84
CA ILE A 93 -9.24 11.47 -9.73
C ILE A 93 -8.67 11.79 -8.36
N GLY A 94 -7.47 11.31 -8.09
CA GLY A 94 -6.88 11.38 -6.77
C GLY A 94 -6.76 9.99 -6.23
#